data_AF-A0A927MAQ5-F1
#
_entry.id   AF-A0A927MAQ5-F1
#
_cell.length_a   1.000
_cell.length_b   1.000
_cell.length_c   1.000
_cell.angle_alpha   90.00
_cell.angle_beta   90.00
_cell.angle_gamma   90.00
#
_symmetry.space_group_name_H-M   'P 1'
#
loop_
_entity.id
_entity.type
_entity.pdbx_description
1 polymer ?
#
loop_
_entity_poly.entity_id
_entity_poly.type
_entity_poly.pdbx_seq_one_letter_code
_entity_poly.pdbx_strand_id
1 'polypeptide(L)'
;MVVEERSSSSVANPLFLHFQGLPQQLGKACRAFLPANLAKGKLMDDVSEAAVLRAIDEMHARLGEQLTVDDLARAAMFSKFHFTRMFQRVTGVSPGRFLSALRLQRAKELLASTPMRVADISVSVGYNSVGTFSSRFSRSVGMSPTIYRRCAGYAMEIRDQADGLRPRLADAGLSCDVVLAEQDHDAMIFVGLFAGRIPEGRPARCAVLRASARVRFDNPPPGSWYLHAQSISVGDAPAVSKLGPSGASWGLYADRADRPVAVASAGPILLRPGTTASTKLILRPGRVLDPPVLLALLDVRTYALTGRAQSRNRAGSELASVA
;
A
#
# COMPACT_ATOMS: atom_id res chain seq x y z
N MET A 1 -62.61 34.85 34.41
CA MET A 1 -61.21 35.16 34.05
C MET A 1 -61.21 35.40 32.54
N VAL A 2 -61.23 36.63 31.98
CA VAL A 2 -60.37 37.81 32.25
C VAL A 2 -58.91 37.44 32.02
N VAL A 3 -58.14 37.96 31.04
CA VAL A 3 -58.30 38.91 29.90
C VAL A 3 -57.19 38.48 28.90
N GLU A 4 -57.38 38.21 27.59
CA GLU A 4 -57.66 39.04 26.39
C GLU A 4 -56.71 40.24 26.09
N GLU A 5 -55.61 40.00 25.37
CA GLU A 5 -55.09 40.92 24.32
C GLU A 5 -54.88 40.07 23.05
N ARG A 6 -55.45 40.35 21.86
CA ARG A 6 -55.50 41.57 21.02
C ARG A 6 -54.15 41.96 20.43
N SER A 7 -54.02 42.47 19.19
CA SER A 7 -54.90 42.50 17.99
C SER A 7 -54.12 43.16 16.84
N SER A 8 -54.44 42.81 15.57
CA SER A 8 -54.23 43.66 14.37
C SER A 8 -52.76 43.93 13.94
N SER A 9 -52.41 44.27 12.70
CA SER A 9 -53.14 44.54 11.44
C SER A 9 -52.27 44.03 10.25
N SER A 10 -52.78 43.57 9.09
CA SER A 10 -53.33 44.36 7.96
C SER A 10 -52.52 45.65 7.69
N VAL A 11 -52.03 46.00 6.50
CA VAL A 11 -52.49 45.87 5.10
C VAL A 11 -51.22 45.82 4.20
N ALA A 12 -51.19 45.55 2.87
CA ALA A 12 -52.23 45.38 1.86
C ALA A 12 -51.79 44.48 0.65
N ASN A 13 -52.74 44.29 -0.26
CA ASN A 13 -52.60 43.91 -1.69
C ASN A 13 -52.61 45.24 -2.53
N PRO A 14 -52.49 45.33 -3.88
CA PRO A 14 -52.78 44.30 -4.91
C PRO A 14 -51.92 44.35 -6.22
N LEU A 15 -52.43 43.66 -7.25
CA LEU A 15 -52.30 43.87 -8.70
C LEU A 15 -51.34 42.97 -9.53
N PHE A 16 -51.99 42.03 -10.22
CA PHE A 16 -51.90 41.78 -11.67
C PHE A 16 -50.52 41.53 -12.31
N LEU A 17 -50.36 40.35 -12.89
CA LEU A 17 -50.53 40.21 -14.35
C LEU A 17 -50.85 38.76 -14.77
N HIS A 18 -51.63 38.61 -15.83
CA HIS A 18 -52.01 37.32 -16.40
C HIS A 18 -50.80 36.57 -16.98
N PHE A 19 -50.62 35.30 -16.60
CA PHE A 19 -49.81 34.36 -17.36
C PHE A 19 -50.68 33.64 -18.41
N GLN A 20 -50.71 34.19 -19.63
CA GLN A 20 -51.04 33.41 -20.83
C GLN A 20 -49.76 33.28 -21.67
N GLY A 21 -49.41 32.06 -22.08
CA GLY A 21 -48.24 31.80 -22.93
C GLY A 21 -47.39 30.62 -22.47
N LEU A 22 -47.85 29.40 -22.76
CA LEU A 22 -46.94 28.26 -22.96
C LEU A 22 -46.26 28.46 -24.33
N PRO A 23 -44.96 28.13 -24.46
CA PRO A 23 -44.71 26.79 -24.97
C PRO A 23 -43.49 26.07 -24.37
N GLN A 24 -43.64 24.74 -24.27
CA GLN A 24 -42.64 23.72 -24.61
C GLN A 24 -41.15 24.15 -24.61
N GLN A 25 -40.39 23.79 -23.56
CA GLN A 25 -39.02 23.23 -23.61
C GLN A 25 -38.44 23.10 -22.18
N LEU A 26 -38.82 22.05 -21.45
CA LEU A 26 -38.16 21.68 -20.18
C LEU A 26 -38.14 20.15 -19.98
N GLY A 27 -37.73 19.45 -21.03
CA GLY A 27 -37.62 17.99 -21.10
C GLY A 27 -36.26 17.48 -21.58
N LYS A 28 -35.19 18.30 -21.49
CA LYS A 28 -33.82 17.98 -21.92
C LYS A 28 -32.78 18.89 -21.22
N ALA A 29 -32.27 18.51 -20.04
CA ALA A 29 -30.98 19.01 -19.50
C ALA A 29 -30.55 18.35 -18.18
N CYS A 30 -30.57 17.01 -18.05
CA CYS A 30 -29.80 16.32 -16.99
C CYS A 30 -29.56 14.83 -17.30
N ARG A 31 -29.18 14.55 -18.54
CA ARG A 31 -28.63 13.24 -18.95
C ARG A 31 -27.23 13.44 -19.50
N ALA A 32 -26.33 13.86 -18.61
CA ALA A 32 -24.92 14.01 -18.92
C ALA A 32 -24.41 12.69 -19.53
N PHE A 33 -23.89 12.80 -20.75
CA PHE A 33 -23.62 11.68 -21.63
C PHE A 33 -22.35 10.95 -21.16
N LEU A 34 -22.48 10.06 -20.17
CA LEU A 34 -21.44 9.07 -19.91
C LEU A 34 -21.41 8.14 -21.13
N PRO A 35 -20.32 8.07 -21.92
CA PRO A 35 -20.28 7.20 -23.09
C PRO A 35 -20.51 5.76 -22.66
N ALA A 36 -21.37 5.02 -23.37
CA ALA A 36 -21.70 3.64 -23.02
C ALA A 36 -20.46 2.73 -22.87
N ASN A 37 -19.37 3.06 -23.60
CA ASN A 37 -18.08 2.38 -23.49
C ASN A 37 -17.34 2.66 -22.16
N LEU A 38 -17.47 3.84 -21.57
CA LEU A 38 -16.92 4.16 -20.24
C LEU A 38 -17.74 3.48 -19.14
N ALA A 39 -19.06 3.43 -19.27
CA ALA A 39 -19.92 2.67 -18.34
C ALA A 39 -19.65 1.16 -18.42
N LYS A 40 -19.50 0.61 -19.63
CA LYS A 40 -19.17 -0.81 -19.87
C LYS A 40 -17.76 -1.15 -19.39
N GLY A 41 -16.77 -0.28 -19.63
CA GLY A 41 -15.41 -0.43 -19.12
C GLY A 41 -15.37 -0.48 -17.60
N LYS A 42 -15.99 0.51 -16.94
CA LYS A 42 -16.11 0.55 -15.47
C LYS A 42 -16.80 -0.70 -14.92
N LEU A 43 -17.93 -1.13 -15.50
CA LEU A 43 -18.63 -2.33 -15.05
C LEU A 43 -17.79 -3.60 -15.18
N MET A 44 -16.98 -3.73 -16.24
CA MET A 44 -16.07 -4.87 -16.40
C MET A 44 -14.88 -4.83 -15.43
N ASP A 45 -14.46 -3.64 -15.00
CA ASP A 45 -13.47 -3.45 -13.94
C ASP A 45 -14.05 -3.76 -12.56
N ASP A 46 -15.24 -3.24 -12.23
CA ASP A 46 -15.96 -3.52 -10.98
C ASP A 46 -16.19 -5.05 -10.79
N VAL A 47 -16.59 -5.75 -11.86
CA VAL A 47 -16.75 -7.23 -11.87
C VAL A 47 -15.40 -7.94 -11.73
N SER A 48 -14.34 -7.43 -12.35
CA SER A 48 -12.97 -7.99 -12.21
C SER A 48 -12.46 -7.85 -10.78
N GLU A 49 -12.66 -6.68 -10.17
CA GLU A 49 -12.23 -6.38 -8.80
C GLU A 49 -12.97 -7.27 -7.79
N ALA A 50 -14.30 -7.37 -7.90
CA ALA A 50 -15.10 -8.26 -7.06
C ALA A 50 -14.71 -9.74 -7.18
N ALA A 51 -14.30 -10.21 -8.38
CA ALA A 51 -13.83 -11.58 -8.59
C ALA A 51 -12.45 -11.84 -7.97
N VAL A 52 -11.56 -10.84 -8.00
CA VAL A 52 -10.25 -10.90 -7.35
C VAL A 52 -10.38 -10.85 -5.82
N LEU A 53 -11.28 -10.02 -5.29
CA LEU A 53 -11.59 -10.00 -3.85
C LEU A 53 -12.04 -11.37 -3.34
N ARG A 54 -13.05 -12.00 -3.98
CA ARG A 54 -13.49 -13.37 -3.61
C ARG A 54 -12.34 -14.38 -3.58
N ALA A 55 -11.42 -14.29 -4.54
CA ALA A 55 -10.26 -15.18 -4.57
C ALA A 55 -9.25 -14.89 -3.44
N ILE A 56 -9.09 -13.63 -3.01
CA ILE A 56 -8.23 -13.27 -1.88
C ILE A 56 -8.89 -13.68 -0.55
N ASP A 57 -10.21 -13.53 -0.41
CA ASP A 57 -10.96 -14.01 0.75
C ASP A 57 -10.80 -15.55 0.91
N GLU A 58 -10.89 -16.29 -0.19
CA GLU A 58 -10.61 -17.74 -0.24
C GLU A 58 -9.14 -18.07 0.14
N MET A 59 -8.16 -17.28 -0.33
CA MET A 59 -6.77 -17.41 0.11
C MET A 59 -6.60 -17.20 1.62
N HIS A 60 -7.37 -16.28 2.22
CA HIS A 60 -7.32 -16.01 3.66
C HIS A 60 -7.98 -17.12 4.47
N ALA A 61 -9.18 -17.55 4.09
CA ALA A 61 -9.92 -18.61 4.78
C ALA A 61 -9.13 -19.93 4.80
N ARG A 62 -8.41 -20.24 3.72
CA ARG A 62 -7.77 -21.54 3.48
C ARG A 62 -6.25 -21.45 3.34
N LEU A 63 -5.63 -20.44 3.97
CA LEU A 63 -4.22 -20.07 3.79
C LEU A 63 -3.24 -21.24 4.01
N GLY A 64 -3.54 -22.12 4.99
CA GLY A 64 -2.76 -23.29 5.35
C GLY A 64 -2.94 -24.52 4.45
N GLU A 65 -3.95 -24.54 3.58
CA GLU A 65 -4.24 -25.67 2.68
C GLU A 65 -3.41 -25.62 1.39
N GLN A 66 -3.35 -26.71 0.63
CA GLN A 66 -2.70 -26.72 -0.69
C GLN A 66 -3.60 -26.14 -1.80
N LEU A 67 -3.95 -24.85 -1.67
CA LEU A 67 -4.70 -24.09 -2.66
C LEU A 67 -3.99 -24.03 -4.03
N THR A 68 -4.72 -24.40 -5.09
CA THR A 68 -4.25 -24.26 -6.48
C THR A 68 -4.83 -23.01 -7.16
N VAL A 69 -4.24 -22.61 -8.29
CA VAL A 69 -4.80 -21.53 -9.12
C VAL A 69 -6.18 -21.91 -9.71
N ASP A 70 -6.46 -23.20 -9.89
CA ASP A 70 -7.75 -23.68 -10.38
C ASP A 70 -8.85 -23.55 -9.32
N ASP A 71 -8.53 -23.73 -8.05
CA ASP A 71 -9.48 -23.52 -6.95
C ASP A 71 -9.86 -22.05 -6.81
N LEU A 72 -8.87 -21.16 -6.88
CA LEU A 72 -9.07 -19.72 -6.86
C LEU A 72 -9.87 -19.23 -8.08
N ALA A 73 -9.62 -19.80 -9.26
CA ALA A 73 -10.39 -19.50 -10.46
C ALA A 73 -11.85 -19.98 -10.34
N ARG A 74 -12.08 -21.13 -9.70
CA ARG A 74 -13.42 -21.66 -9.40
C ARG A 74 -14.18 -20.74 -8.44
N ALA A 75 -13.55 -20.28 -7.35
CA ALA A 75 -14.12 -19.31 -6.41
C ALA A 75 -14.41 -17.95 -7.07
N ALA A 76 -13.57 -17.53 -8.02
CA ALA A 76 -13.80 -16.33 -8.82
C ALA A 76 -14.95 -16.47 -9.84
N MET A 77 -15.32 -17.70 -10.21
CA MET A 77 -16.21 -18.10 -11.32
C MET A 77 -15.64 -17.81 -12.72
N PHE A 78 -14.35 -18.04 -12.92
CA PHE A 78 -13.66 -17.86 -14.21
C PHE A 78 -12.81 -19.07 -14.60
N SER A 79 -12.46 -19.18 -15.88
CA SER A 79 -11.43 -20.13 -16.32
C SER A 79 -10.06 -19.72 -15.77
N LYS A 80 -9.21 -20.70 -15.42
CA LYS A 80 -7.85 -20.52 -14.88
C LYS A 80 -7.05 -19.43 -15.61
N PHE A 81 -7.08 -19.46 -16.94
CA PHE A 81 -6.32 -18.54 -17.80
C PHE A 81 -6.85 -17.11 -17.74
N HIS A 82 -8.17 -16.94 -17.80
CA HIS A 82 -8.80 -15.62 -17.69
C HIS A 82 -8.60 -15.05 -16.28
N PHE A 83 -8.84 -15.84 -15.24
CA PHE A 83 -8.59 -15.49 -13.85
C PHE A 83 -7.14 -15.05 -13.62
N THR A 84 -6.14 -15.80 -14.10
CA THR A 84 -4.72 -15.46 -13.90
C THR A 84 -4.37 -14.10 -14.51
N ARG A 85 -4.86 -13.82 -15.73
CA ARG A 85 -4.66 -12.52 -16.41
C ARG A 85 -5.37 -11.38 -15.70
N MET A 86 -6.63 -11.59 -15.30
CA MET A 86 -7.43 -10.61 -14.55
C MET A 86 -6.78 -10.28 -13.20
N PHE A 87 -6.42 -11.29 -12.42
CA PHE A 87 -5.80 -11.14 -11.11
C PHE A 87 -4.48 -10.36 -11.20
N GLN A 88 -3.64 -10.68 -12.20
CA GLN A 88 -2.39 -9.95 -12.44
C GLN A 88 -2.62 -8.53 -12.98
N ARG A 89 -3.73 -8.26 -13.66
CA ARG A 89 -4.13 -6.90 -14.06
C ARG A 89 -4.55 -6.05 -12.87
N VAL A 90 -5.34 -6.61 -11.94
CA VAL A 90 -5.89 -5.91 -10.76
C VAL A 90 -4.84 -5.73 -9.66
N THR A 91 -4.15 -6.79 -9.25
CA THR A 91 -3.14 -6.76 -8.16
C THR A 91 -1.72 -6.44 -8.65
N GLY A 92 -1.49 -6.51 -9.96
CA GLY A 92 -0.16 -6.38 -10.55
C GLY A 92 0.75 -7.61 -10.40
N VAL A 93 0.31 -8.69 -9.75
CA VAL A 93 1.09 -9.92 -9.47
C VAL A 93 0.27 -11.18 -9.78
N SER A 94 0.91 -12.33 -10.00
CA SER A 94 0.17 -13.57 -10.27
C SER A 94 -0.46 -14.16 -8.97
N PRO A 95 -1.58 -14.90 -9.06
CA PRO A 95 -2.27 -15.46 -7.89
C PRO A 95 -1.36 -16.26 -6.96
N GLY A 96 -0.49 -17.11 -7.52
CA GLY A 96 0.45 -17.92 -6.73
C GLY A 96 1.55 -17.11 -6.03
N ARG A 97 1.95 -15.94 -6.57
CA ARG A 97 2.85 -15.02 -5.86
C ARG A 97 2.12 -14.25 -4.77
N PHE A 98 0.87 -13.84 -5.00
CA PHE A 98 0.04 -13.19 -3.99
C PHE A 98 -0.22 -14.12 -2.79
N LEU A 99 -0.67 -15.36 -3.03
CA LEU A 99 -0.83 -16.38 -1.98
C LEU A 99 0.48 -16.65 -1.23
N SER A 100 1.61 -16.77 -1.94
CA SER A 100 2.92 -16.92 -1.30
C SER A 100 3.27 -15.74 -0.39
N ALA A 101 2.87 -14.51 -0.76
CA ALA A 101 3.09 -13.32 0.03
C ALA A 101 2.18 -13.28 1.27
N LEU A 102 0.89 -13.58 1.12
CA LEU A 102 -0.06 -13.69 2.25
C LEU A 102 0.44 -14.69 3.31
N ARG A 103 0.97 -15.84 2.88
CA ARG A 103 1.56 -16.85 3.78
C ARG A 103 2.74 -16.31 4.58
N LEU A 104 3.64 -15.57 3.93
CA LEU A 104 4.80 -14.97 4.59
C LEU A 104 4.38 -13.79 5.49
N GLN A 105 3.37 -13.02 5.12
CA GLN A 105 2.78 -11.98 5.98
C GLN A 105 2.16 -12.59 7.24
N ARG A 106 1.33 -13.63 7.10
CA ARG A 106 0.76 -14.32 8.27
C ARG A 106 1.86 -14.95 9.14
N ALA A 107 2.94 -15.46 8.54
CA ALA A 107 4.08 -15.93 9.31
C ALA A 107 4.79 -14.82 10.09
N LYS A 108 4.93 -13.61 9.52
CA LYS A 108 5.45 -12.43 10.26
C LYS A 108 4.58 -12.12 11.48
N GLU A 109 3.27 -12.05 11.30
CA GLU A 109 2.29 -11.82 12.38
C GLU A 109 2.45 -12.86 13.50
N LEU A 110 2.46 -14.17 13.17
CA LEU A 110 2.59 -15.25 14.14
C LEU A 110 3.96 -15.26 14.84
N LEU A 111 5.04 -14.89 14.14
CA LEU A 111 6.38 -14.79 14.72
C LEU A 111 6.49 -13.64 15.74
N ALA A 112 5.81 -12.52 15.47
CA ALA A 112 5.85 -11.31 16.32
C ALA A 112 4.84 -11.34 17.48
N SER A 113 3.69 -11.99 17.33
CA SER A 113 2.57 -11.96 18.30
C SER A 113 2.40 -13.24 19.13
N THR A 114 3.04 -14.35 18.78
CA THR A 114 2.82 -15.65 19.45
C THR A 114 4.14 -16.36 19.81
N PRO A 115 4.14 -17.28 20.81
CA PRO A 115 5.29 -18.13 21.11
C PRO A 115 5.42 -19.36 20.19
N MET A 116 4.49 -19.59 19.26
CA MET A 116 4.40 -20.78 18.38
C MET A 116 5.74 -21.12 17.70
N ARG A 117 6.13 -22.39 17.56
CA ARG A 117 7.46 -22.73 17.01
C ARG A 117 7.52 -22.43 15.52
N VAL A 118 8.73 -22.17 15.01
CA VAL A 118 8.97 -21.87 13.58
C VAL A 118 8.50 -23.02 12.67
N ALA A 119 8.62 -24.26 13.13
CA ALA A 119 8.12 -25.44 12.41
C ALA A 119 6.58 -25.46 12.33
N ASP A 120 5.90 -25.26 13.46
CA ASP A 120 4.43 -25.23 13.53
C ASP A 120 3.87 -24.06 12.69
N ILE A 121 4.50 -22.88 12.75
CA ILE A 121 4.16 -21.72 11.92
C ILE A 121 4.27 -22.08 10.43
N SER A 122 5.38 -22.69 10.00
CA SER A 122 5.60 -23.13 8.61
C SER A 122 4.45 -23.99 8.09
N VAL A 123 4.00 -24.97 8.89
CA VAL A 123 2.88 -25.86 8.51
C VAL A 123 1.55 -25.09 8.52
N SER A 124 1.30 -24.28 9.55
CA SER A 124 0.04 -23.51 9.69
C SER A 124 -0.22 -22.52 8.54
N VAL A 125 0.85 -22.00 7.91
CA VAL A 125 0.75 -21.14 6.72
C VAL A 125 0.98 -21.91 5.40
N GLY A 126 0.88 -23.24 5.41
CA GLY A 126 0.78 -24.06 4.19
C GLY A 126 2.10 -24.40 3.49
N TYR A 127 3.24 -24.39 4.21
CA TYR A 127 4.50 -24.93 3.69
C TYR A 127 4.76 -26.35 4.21
N ASN A 128 4.97 -27.29 3.27
CA ASN A 128 5.29 -28.69 3.54
C ASN A 128 6.72 -28.93 4.04
N SER A 129 7.55 -27.88 4.17
CA SER A 129 8.93 -27.99 4.66
C SER A 129 9.40 -26.71 5.33
N VAL A 130 9.88 -26.85 6.57
CA VAL A 130 10.47 -25.76 7.37
C VAL A 130 11.70 -25.16 6.69
N GLY A 131 12.46 -25.96 5.94
CA GLY A 131 13.62 -25.48 5.18
C GLY A 131 13.23 -24.58 4.01
N THR A 132 12.20 -24.98 3.24
CA THR A 132 11.64 -24.17 2.14
C THR A 132 11.01 -22.88 2.67
N PHE A 133 10.23 -22.97 3.76
CA PHE A 133 9.69 -21.80 4.45
C PHE A 133 10.79 -20.85 4.91
N SER A 134 11.76 -21.34 5.69
CA SER A 134 12.82 -20.50 6.27
C SER A 134 13.68 -19.82 5.20
N SER A 135 13.97 -20.51 4.10
CA SER A 135 14.70 -19.92 2.96
C SER A 135 13.89 -18.82 2.25
N ARG A 136 12.59 -19.05 2.02
CA ARG A 136 11.69 -18.05 1.39
C ARG A 136 11.45 -16.85 2.30
N PHE A 137 11.19 -17.09 3.58
CA PHE A 137 11.04 -16.06 4.60
C PHE A 137 12.29 -15.20 4.68
N SER A 138 13.47 -15.81 4.84
CA SER A 138 14.75 -15.07 4.91
C SER A 138 15.02 -14.21 3.68
N ARG A 139 14.69 -14.73 2.48
CA ARG A 139 14.83 -13.99 1.22
C ARG A 139 13.86 -12.80 1.11
N SER A 140 12.61 -12.98 1.52
CA SER A 140 11.53 -11.99 1.30
C SER A 140 11.44 -10.96 2.41
N VAL A 141 11.77 -11.34 3.64
CA VAL A 141 11.72 -10.49 4.84
C VAL A 141 13.09 -9.85 5.12
N GLY A 142 14.19 -10.42 4.62
CA GLY A 142 15.55 -9.91 4.78
C GLY A 142 16.33 -10.51 5.98
N MET A 143 15.65 -11.28 6.82
CA MET A 143 16.23 -11.96 8.00
C MET A 143 15.50 -13.28 8.30
N SER A 144 16.14 -14.20 9.02
CA SER A 144 15.53 -15.50 9.33
C SER A 144 14.37 -15.39 10.34
N PRO A 145 13.43 -16.36 10.37
CA PRO A 145 12.29 -16.36 11.30
C PRO A 145 12.70 -16.15 12.77
N THR A 146 13.79 -16.80 13.20
CA THR A 146 14.30 -16.72 14.58
C THR A 146 14.85 -15.33 14.91
N ILE A 147 15.55 -14.68 13.97
CA ILE A 147 16.03 -13.30 14.14
C ILE A 147 14.85 -12.34 14.17
N TYR A 148 13.89 -12.52 13.25
CA TYR A 148 12.68 -11.70 13.15
C TYR A 148 11.87 -11.68 14.45
N ARG A 149 11.65 -12.85 15.07
CA ARG A 149 11.03 -12.93 16.40
C ARG A 149 11.85 -12.21 17.48
N ARG A 150 13.18 -12.42 17.51
CA ARG A 150 14.05 -11.81 18.52
C ARG A 150 14.09 -10.28 18.44
N CYS A 151 13.91 -9.73 17.24
CA CYS A 151 13.78 -8.29 16.99
C CYS A 151 12.32 -7.80 17.04
N ALA A 152 11.42 -8.53 17.70
CA ALA A 152 9.99 -8.18 17.88
C ALA A 152 9.23 -7.85 16.58
N GLY A 153 9.68 -8.38 15.43
CA GLY A 153 9.07 -8.14 14.12
C GLY A 153 9.67 -7.00 13.28
N TYR A 154 10.76 -6.38 13.74
CA TYR A 154 11.39 -5.22 13.09
C TYR A 154 12.83 -5.50 12.63
N ALA A 155 13.33 -4.67 11.71
CA ALA A 155 14.73 -4.58 11.34
C ALA A 155 15.45 -3.47 12.14
N MET A 156 16.65 -3.76 12.63
CA MET A 156 17.51 -2.73 13.23
C MET A 156 18.05 -1.75 12.18
N GLU A 157 18.32 -2.25 10.97
CA GLU A 157 18.79 -1.49 9.80
C GLU A 157 18.15 -2.09 8.54
N ILE A 158 17.75 -1.25 7.59
CA ILE A 158 17.49 -1.67 6.20
C ILE A 158 18.72 -1.26 5.40
N ARG A 159 19.54 -2.24 5.03
CA ARG A 159 20.68 -2.06 4.13
C ARG A 159 20.20 -2.17 2.69
N ASP A 160 20.66 -1.26 1.84
CA ASP A 160 20.37 -1.34 0.41
C ASP A 160 21.41 -2.17 -0.35
N GLN A 161 21.29 -2.25 -1.68
CA GLN A 161 22.18 -3.07 -2.51
C GLN A 161 23.49 -2.36 -2.93
N ALA A 162 23.66 -1.07 -2.66
CA ALA A 162 24.86 -0.32 -3.01
C ALA A 162 25.68 0.21 -1.82
N ASP A 163 25.24 -0.03 -0.58
CA ASP A 163 26.12 0.01 0.59
C ASP A 163 27.43 -0.77 0.33
N GLY A 164 28.51 -0.06 0.02
CA GLY A 164 29.84 -0.61 -0.28
C GLY A 164 30.24 -0.73 -1.77
N LEU A 165 29.37 -0.36 -2.72
CA LEU A 165 29.75 -0.32 -4.14
C LEU A 165 30.41 1.02 -4.50
N ARG A 166 31.54 0.98 -5.24
CA ARG A 166 32.14 2.19 -5.82
C ARG A 166 31.22 2.75 -6.91
N PRO A 167 31.01 4.08 -6.99
CA PRO A 167 30.28 4.69 -8.10
C PRO A 167 30.89 4.30 -9.45
N ARG A 168 30.04 3.88 -10.39
CA ARG A 168 30.40 3.73 -11.80
C ARG A 168 29.90 4.95 -12.57
N LEU A 169 30.67 5.35 -13.58
CA LEU A 169 30.62 6.62 -14.34
C LEU A 169 29.34 6.88 -15.17
N ALA A 170 28.20 6.30 -14.80
CA ALA A 170 26.96 6.35 -15.54
C ALA A 170 25.76 6.45 -14.57
N ASP A 171 25.80 7.49 -13.73
CA ASP A 171 24.79 7.75 -12.71
C ASP A 171 23.40 7.89 -13.34
N ALA A 172 22.56 6.87 -13.17
CA ALA A 172 21.12 7.06 -13.26
C ALA A 172 20.66 7.91 -12.07
N GLY A 173 19.53 8.59 -12.21
CA GLY A 173 18.87 9.32 -11.12
C GLY A 173 17.41 8.92 -11.01
N LEU A 174 16.86 8.91 -9.79
CA LEU A 174 15.43 8.82 -9.57
C LEU A 174 15.00 9.86 -8.54
N SER A 175 14.18 10.82 -8.94
CA SER A 175 13.51 11.75 -8.03
C SER A 175 12.03 11.37 -7.87
N CYS A 176 11.52 11.38 -6.64
CA CYS A 176 10.12 11.10 -6.37
C CYS A 176 9.51 12.12 -5.40
N ASP A 177 8.38 12.71 -5.79
CA ASP A 177 7.54 13.46 -4.86
C ASP A 177 6.64 12.49 -4.08
N VAL A 178 6.82 12.42 -2.76
CA VAL A 178 6.09 11.52 -1.87
C VAL A 178 5.10 12.35 -1.06
N VAL A 179 3.82 11.99 -1.13
CA VAL A 179 2.72 12.75 -0.54
C VAL A 179 1.82 11.83 0.28
N LEU A 180 1.69 12.08 1.59
CA LEU A 180 0.59 11.57 2.40
C LEU A 180 -0.68 12.35 2.06
N ALA A 181 -1.79 11.64 1.76
CA ALA A 181 -3.07 12.28 1.44
C ALA A 181 -3.71 12.97 2.66
N GLU A 182 -3.48 12.44 3.85
CA GLU A 182 -3.89 13.02 5.14
C GLU A 182 -2.63 13.41 5.93
N GLN A 183 -2.66 14.56 6.61
CA GLN A 183 -1.52 15.08 7.36
C GLN A 183 -1.40 14.37 8.73
N ASP A 184 -0.87 13.14 8.74
CA ASP A 184 -0.35 12.54 9.98
C ASP A 184 1.07 13.06 10.22
N HIS A 185 1.20 14.01 11.15
CA HIS A 185 2.47 14.68 11.45
C HIS A 185 3.48 13.80 12.21
N ASP A 186 3.03 12.68 12.79
CA ASP A 186 3.89 11.73 13.53
C ASP A 186 4.26 10.50 12.69
N ALA A 187 3.65 10.32 11.51
CA ALA A 187 3.95 9.22 10.60
C ALA A 187 5.30 9.40 9.89
N MET A 188 6.21 8.44 10.06
CA MET A 188 7.36 8.31 9.17
C MET A 188 6.92 7.65 7.86
N ILE A 189 7.63 7.89 6.76
CA ILE A 189 7.39 7.24 5.47
C ILE A 189 8.66 6.50 5.05
N PHE A 190 8.62 5.18 5.00
CA PHE A 190 9.66 4.40 4.33
C PHE A 190 9.41 4.43 2.82
N VAL A 191 10.46 4.65 2.05
CA VAL A 191 10.44 4.61 0.58
C VAL A 191 11.55 3.68 0.11
N GLY A 192 11.23 2.72 -0.76
CA GLY A 192 12.19 1.73 -1.24
C GLY A 192 12.00 1.38 -2.72
N LEU A 193 13.12 1.08 -3.39
CA LEU A 193 13.19 0.65 -4.78
C LEU A 193 13.39 -0.86 -4.86
N PHE A 194 12.43 -1.60 -5.43
CA PHE A 194 12.37 -3.07 -5.41
C PHE A 194 12.34 -3.66 -6.82
N ALA A 195 12.86 -4.89 -6.98
CA ALA A 195 12.89 -5.57 -8.27
C ALA A 195 11.52 -6.14 -8.72
N GLY A 196 10.49 -6.06 -7.87
CA GLY A 196 9.14 -6.56 -8.13
C GLY A 196 8.07 -5.74 -7.41
N ARG A 197 6.79 -5.95 -7.77
CA ARG A 197 5.66 -5.25 -7.15
C ARG A 197 5.42 -5.59 -5.68
N ILE A 198 5.85 -6.77 -5.24
CA ILE A 198 5.84 -7.17 -3.82
C ILE A 198 7.09 -6.54 -3.20
N PRO A 199 6.98 -5.68 -2.18
CA PRO A 199 8.15 -5.13 -1.48
C PRO A 199 8.80 -6.22 -0.61
N GLU A 200 9.70 -6.97 -1.24
CA GLU A 200 10.37 -8.14 -0.67
C GLU A 200 11.89 -8.09 -0.89
N GLY A 201 12.65 -8.60 0.09
CA GLY A 201 14.10 -8.63 0.07
C GLY A 201 14.75 -7.25 0.25
N ARG A 202 16.07 -7.16 -0.02
CA ARG A 202 16.80 -5.89 0.14
C ARG A 202 16.44 -4.93 -1.00
N PRO A 203 15.99 -3.69 -0.70
CA PRO A 203 15.76 -2.68 -1.72
C PRO A 203 17.08 -2.28 -2.39
N ALA A 204 17.05 -1.87 -3.65
CA ALA A 204 18.22 -1.36 -4.36
C ALA A 204 18.67 0.03 -3.87
N ARG A 205 17.69 0.80 -3.37
CA ARG A 205 17.83 2.07 -2.64
C ARG A 205 16.65 2.23 -1.69
N CYS A 206 16.85 2.87 -0.54
CA CYS A 206 15.75 3.29 0.32
C CYS A 206 16.03 4.57 1.09
N ALA A 207 14.97 5.21 1.59
CA ALA A 207 15.00 6.39 2.43
C ALA A 207 13.87 6.34 3.47
N VAL A 208 14.00 7.13 4.53
CA VAL A 208 12.92 7.39 5.49
C VAL A 208 12.66 8.89 5.54
N LEU A 209 11.40 9.29 5.36
CA LEU A 209 10.93 10.67 5.41
C LEU A 209 10.12 10.87 6.71
N ARG A 210 10.08 12.12 7.21
CA ARG A 210 9.27 12.51 8.38
C ARG A 210 7.95 13.21 8.01
N ALA A 211 7.74 13.46 6.72
CA ALA A 211 6.59 14.15 6.16
C ALA A 211 6.57 13.94 4.64
N SER A 212 5.51 14.40 3.97
CA SER A 212 5.46 14.57 2.52
C SER A 212 6.67 15.38 2.02
N ALA A 213 7.49 14.81 1.15
CA ALA A 213 8.74 15.42 0.68
C ALA A 213 9.20 14.84 -0.66
N ARG A 214 10.10 15.55 -1.34
CA ARG A 214 10.84 15.01 -2.49
C ARG A 214 12.02 14.18 -2.00
N VAL A 215 12.08 12.91 -2.39
CA VAL A 215 13.25 12.04 -2.23
C VAL A 215 14.04 11.98 -3.54
N ARG A 216 15.36 11.91 -3.45
CA ARG A 216 16.25 11.59 -4.57
C ARG A 216 17.04 10.34 -4.24
N PHE A 217 17.16 9.45 -5.20
CA PHE A 217 18.05 8.30 -5.19
C PHE A 217 19.13 8.52 -6.24
N ASP A 218 20.36 8.64 -5.78
CA ASP A 218 21.54 8.85 -6.62
C ASP A 218 22.20 7.50 -6.97
N ASN A 219 22.55 7.34 -8.24
CA ASN A 219 23.07 6.11 -8.86
C ASN A 219 22.30 4.80 -8.52
N PRO A 220 20.94 4.76 -8.52
CA PRO A 220 20.21 3.49 -8.48
C PRO A 220 20.65 2.58 -9.66
N PRO A 221 20.77 1.26 -9.46
CA PRO A 221 21.20 0.36 -10.52
C PRO A 221 20.30 0.47 -11.76
N PRO A 222 20.85 0.50 -12.99
CA PRO A 222 20.04 0.48 -14.21
C PRO A 222 19.15 -0.77 -14.28
N GLY A 223 17.95 -0.64 -14.83
CA GLY A 223 17.00 -1.75 -14.93
C GLY A 223 15.53 -1.34 -14.78
N SER A 224 14.67 -2.34 -14.60
CA SER A 224 13.23 -2.17 -14.39
C SER A 224 12.91 -2.34 -12.91
N TRP A 225 12.40 -1.29 -12.27
CA TRP A 225 12.24 -1.22 -10.82
C TRP A 225 10.83 -0.75 -10.42
N TYR A 226 10.41 -1.14 -9.22
CA TYR A 226 9.17 -0.69 -8.61
C TYR A 226 9.50 0.18 -7.40
N LEU A 227 8.96 1.38 -7.37
CA LEU A 227 9.07 2.25 -6.21
C LEU A 227 7.88 2.00 -5.30
N HIS A 228 8.13 1.79 -4.01
CA HIS A 228 7.10 1.61 -3.00
C HIS A 228 7.32 2.59 -1.85
N ALA A 229 6.22 3.10 -1.29
CA ALA A 229 6.23 3.89 -0.06
C ALA A 229 5.15 3.39 0.91
N GLN A 230 5.47 3.42 2.19
CA GLN A 230 4.59 2.96 3.27
C GLN A 230 4.75 3.85 4.50
N SER A 231 3.65 4.22 5.15
CA SER A 231 3.68 4.89 6.46
C SER A 231 4.12 3.92 7.55
N ILE A 232 4.97 4.39 8.46
CA ILE A 232 5.38 3.67 9.66
C ILE A 232 5.02 4.53 10.87
N SER A 233 4.18 3.98 11.73
CA SER A 233 3.70 4.66 12.92
C SER A 233 4.69 4.53 14.08
N VAL A 234 4.95 5.65 14.74
CA VAL A 234 5.85 5.73 15.89
C VAL A 234 5.02 5.52 17.17
N GLY A 235 5.25 4.44 17.91
CA GLY A 235 4.48 4.16 19.14
C GLY A 235 4.91 2.93 19.94
N ASP A 236 4.53 2.89 21.22
CA ASP A 236 5.14 1.99 22.22
C ASP A 236 4.43 0.64 22.44
N ALA A 237 3.10 0.55 22.34
CA ALA A 237 2.31 -0.64 22.73
C ALA A 237 2.18 -1.70 21.61
N PRO A 238 2.35 -3.01 21.87
CA PRO A 238 2.48 -4.07 20.85
C PRO A 238 1.33 -4.16 19.83
N ALA A 239 1.68 -4.48 18.58
CA ALA A 239 0.71 -4.66 17.50
C ALA A 239 -0.08 -5.96 17.73
N VAL A 240 -1.28 -5.83 18.29
CA VAL A 240 -2.22 -6.94 18.46
C VAL A 240 -3.16 -6.94 17.26
N SER A 241 -2.98 -7.90 16.35
CA SER A 241 -3.93 -8.12 15.25
C SER A 241 -5.30 -8.49 15.82
N LYS A 242 -6.27 -7.58 15.71
CA LYS A 242 -7.68 -7.85 15.98
C LYS A 242 -8.35 -8.34 14.70
N LEU A 243 -9.08 -9.45 14.78
CA LEU A 243 -10.05 -9.81 13.74
C LEU A 243 -11.16 -8.75 13.74
N GLY A 244 -11.51 -8.23 12.56
CA GLY A 244 -12.69 -7.39 12.41
C GLY A 244 -13.99 -8.17 12.62
N PRO A 245 -15.11 -7.47 12.89
CA PRO A 245 -16.41 -8.11 13.18
C PRO A 245 -17.02 -8.92 12.01
N SER A 246 -16.41 -8.87 10.82
CA SER A 246 -16.77 -9.67 9.63
C SER A 246 -15.81 -10.83 9.34
N GLY A 247 -14.82 -11.08 10.19
CA GLY A 247 -13.72 -12.02 9.92
C GLY A 247 -12.62 -11.45 9.00
N ALA A 248 -12.81 -10.26 8.44
CA ALA A 248 -11.75 -9.55 7.71
C ALA A 248 -10.61 -9.13 8.65
N SER A 249 -9.37 -9.45 8.28
CA SER A 249 -8.18 -9.01 9.01
C SER A 249 -7.80 -7.59 8.60
N TRP A 250 -8.08 -6.61 9.46
CA TRP A 250 -7.49 -5.28 9.34
C TRP A 250 -5.95 -5.33 9.44
N GLY A 251 -5.41 -6.34 10.13
CA GLY A 251 -3.96 -6.56 10.34
C GLY A 251 -3.10 -6.72 9.08
N LEU A 252 -3.71 -6.80 7.88
CA LEU A 252 -2.97 -6.69 6.62
C LEU A 252 -2.34 -5.31 6.42
N TYR A 253 -3.02 -4.27 6.89
CA TYR A 253 -2.66 -2.85 6.73
C TYR A 253 -3.06 -2.01 7.96
N ALA A 254 -3.03 -2.59 9.16
CA ALA A 254 -3.22 -1.86 10.41
C ALA A 254 -1.88 -1.75 11.16
N ASP A 255 -1.61 -0.59 11.76
CA ASP A 255 -0.42 -0.35 12.57
C ASP A 255 -0.58 -0.85 14.03
N ARG A 256 0.35 -0.47 14.93
CA ARG A 256 0.27 -0.77 16.39
C ARG A 256 -0.98 -0.18 17.06
N ALA A 257 -1.63 0.81 16.47
CA ALA A 257 -2.69 1.63 17.02
C ALA A 257 -4.02 1.53 16.23
N ASP A 258 -4.18 0.49 15.41
CA ASP A 258 -5.35 0.25 14.55
C ASP A 258 -5.58 1.33 13.46
N ARG A 259 -4.56 2.16 13.17
CA ARG A 259 -4.60 3.14 12.07
C ARG A 259 -4.32 2.42 10.74
N PRO A 260 -5.01 2.78 9.64
CA PRO A 260 -4.73 2.24 8.33
C PRO A 260 -3.35 2.69 7.85
N VAL A 261 -2.45 1.72 7.64
CA VAL A 261 -1.14 1.92 7.04
C VAL A 261 -1.34 2.42 5.61
N ALA A 262 -0.86 3.63 5.36
CA ALA A 262 -0.94 4.26 4.06
C ALA A 262 0.17 3.72 3.15
N VAL A 263 -0.16 3.37 1.91
CA VAL A 263 0.74 2.77 0.92
C VAL A 263 0.64 3.47 -0.42
N ALA A 264 1.75 3.47 -1.16
CA ALA A 264 1.81 3.85 -2.56
C ALA A 264 2.81 2.97 -3.30
N SER A 265 2.54 2.68 -4.57
CA SER A 265 3.46 1.94 -5.44
C SER A 265 3.42 2.50 -6.85
N ALA A 266 4.58 2.64 -7.49
CA ALA A 266 4.74 3.05 -8.89
C ALA A 266 5.67 2.10 -9.64
N GLY A 267 5.41 1.95 -10.94
CA GLY A 267 6.28 1.21 -11.85
C GLY A 267 5.60 0.07 -12.63
N PRO A 268 6.36 -0.61 -13.49
CA PRO A 268 7.83 -0.56 -13.59
C PRO A 268 8.36 0.79 -14.08
N ILE A 269 9.41 1.30 -13.42
CA ILE A 269 10.20 2.46 -13.79
C ILE A 269 11.47 1.93 -14.46
N LEU A 270 11.69 2.30 -15.73
CA LEU A 270 12.90 1.93 -16.45
C LEU A 270 14.00 2.97 -16.21
N LEU A 271 14.99 2.61 -15.41
CA LEU A 271 16.17 3.43 -15.14
C LEU A 271 17.26 3.10 -16.16
N ARG A 272 17.65 4.08 -16.97
CA ARG A 272 18.76 3.97 -17.94
C ARG A 272 19.99 4.72 -17.42
N PRO A 273 21.22 4.24 -17.69
CA PRO A 273 22.44 4.94 -17.27
C PRO A 273 22.47 6.37 -17.82
N GLY A 274 22.92 7.34 -17.02
CA GLY A 274 22.98 8.75 -17.41
C GLY A 274 21.62 9.45 -17.61
N THR A 275 20.51 8.84 -17.19
CA THR A 275 19.17 9.46 -17.24
C THR A 275 18.59 9.64 -15.84
N THR A 276 17.87 10.74 -15.62
CA THR A 276 17.09 10.95 -14.39
C THR A 276 15.60 10.75 -14.66
N ALA A 277 15.02 9.75 -14.01
CA ALA A 277 13.57 9.57 -13.97
C ALA A 277 12.93 10.43 -12.87
N SER A 278 11.69 10.87 -13.10
CA SER A 278 10.87 11.53 -12.08
C SER A 278 9.50 10.85 -11.96
N THR A 279 8.94 10.81 -10.75
CA THR A 279 7.62 10.22 -10.49
C THR A 279 6.98 10.83 -9.22
N LYS A 280 5.71 10.51 -8.96
CA LYS A 280 4.97 10.94 -7.77
C LYS A 280 4.29 9.74 -7.12
N LEU A 281 4.44 9.61 -5.80
CA LEU A 281 3.72 8.65 -4.98
C LEU A 281 2.74 9.39 -4.08
N ILE A 282 1.46 9.05 -4.19
CA ILE A 282 0.40 9.54 -3.29
C ILE A 282 0.00 8.35 -2.42
N LEU A 283 0.32 8.42 -1.14
CA LEU A 283 -0.04 7.41 -0.15
C LEU A 283 -1.51 7.53 0.19
N ARG A 284 -2.19 6.39 0.16
CA ARG A 284 -3.60 6.19 0.51
C ARG A 284 -3.71 4.99 1.46
N PRO A 285 -4.82 4.82 2.20
CA PRO A 285 -5.07 3.58 2.95
C PRO A 285 -4.83 2.33 2.10
N GLY A 286 -4.17 1.33 2.69
CA GLY A 286 -3.99 0.01 2.08
C GLY A 286 -5.30 -0.71 1.82
N ARG A 287 -5.38 -1.42 0.70
CA ARG A 287 -6.55 -2.22 0.29
C ARG A 287 -6.16 -3.70 0.24
N VAL A 288 -7.15 -4.58 0.40
CA VAL A 288 -7.00 -6.04 0.28
C VAL A 288 -6.34 -6.48 -1.06
N LEU A 289 -6.50 -5.67 -2.11
CA LEU A 289 -5.92 -5.91 -3.45
C LEU A 289 -4.45 -5.53 -3.58
N ASP A 290 -3.92 -4.73 -2.65
CA ASP A 290 -2.53 -4.31 -2.69
C ASP A 290 -1.63 -5.50 -2.31
N PRO A 291 -0.46 -5.68 -2.96
CA PRO A 291 0.45 -6.75 -2.57
C PRO A 291 1.02 -6.55 -1.15
N PRO A 292 1.12 -7.62 -0.34
CA PRO A 292 1.75 -7.59 0.98
C PRO A 292 3.15 -6.97 1.03
N VAL A 293 3.44 -6.21 2.08
CA VAL A 293 4.80 -5.75 2.38
C VAL A 293 5.54 -6.82 3.19
N LEU A 294 6.49 -7.51 2.54
CA LEU A 294 7.19 -8.64 3.13
C LEU A 294 8.46 -8.23 3.87
N LEU A 295 9.18 -7.22 3.40
CA LEU A 295 10.35 -6.66 4.09
C LEU A 295 10.08 -6.43 5.59
N ALA A 296 11.06 -6.74 6.45
CA ALA A 296 11.06 -6.26 7.83
C ALA A 296 11.34 -4.75 7.84
N LEU A 297 10.33 -3.96 8.21
CA LEU A 297 10.45 -2.51 8.33
C LEU A 297 11.35 -2.14 9.51
N LEU A 298 11.94 -0.95 9.46
CA LEU A 298 12.78 -0.43 10.54
C LEU A 298 12.03 -0.36 11.87
N ASP A 299 12.72 -0.66 12.97
CA ASP A 299 12.29 -0.17 14.27
C ASP A 299 12.56 1.35 14.33
N VAL A 300 11.50 2.12 14.10
CA VAL A 300 11.54 3.59 14.14
C VAL A 300 11.93 4.17 15.51
N ARG A 301 11.85 3.38 16.59
CA ARG A 301 12.39 3.77 17.91
C ARG A 301 13.91 3.87 17.86
N THR A 302 14.55 2.90 17.21
CA THR A 302 16.00 2.92 16.96
C THR A 302 16.37 4.11 16.08
N TYR A 303 15.54 4.47 15.09
CA TYR A 303 15.78 5.65 14.24
C TYR A 303 15.63 6.98 14.99
N ALA A 304 14.66 7.09 15.90
CA ALA A 304 14.49 8.24 16.77
C ALA A 304 15.67 8.41 17.75
N LEU A 305 16.21 7.30 18.27
CA LEU A 305 17.36 7.30 19.19
C LEU A 305 18.72 7.53 18.49
N THR A 306 18.86 7.22 17.20
CA THR A 306 20.19 7.21 16.54
C THR A 306 20.55 8.47 15.78
N GLY A 307 19.59 9.28 15.30
CA GLY A 307 19.77 10.69 14.90
C GLY A 307 20.84 11.06 13.84
N ARG A 308 21.60 10.09 13.30
CA ARG A 308 22.88 10.33 12.60
C ARG A 308 22.86 10.06 11.09
N ALA A 309 21.78 9.53 10.53
CA ALA A 309 21.70 9.22 9.10
C ALA A 309 21.46 10.45 8.19
N GLN A 310 20.87 11.53 8.71
CA GLN A 310 20.53 12.72 7.91
C GLN A 310 21.71 13.69 7.66
N SER A 311 22.84 13.55 8.37
CA SER A 311 23.99 14.45 8.18
C SER A 311 24.74 14.24 6.84
N ARG A 312 24.63 13.05 6.22
CA ARG A 312 25.31 12.75 4.95
C ARG A 312 24.69 13.37 3.71
N ASN A 313 23.40 13.73 3.73
CA ASN A 313 22.73 14.35 2.57
C ASN A 313 22.70 15.90 2.61
N ARG A 314 23.22 16.55 3.66
CA ARG A 314 23.46 18.01 3.65
C ARG A 314 24.88 18.40 3.24
N ALA A 315 25.88 17.56 3.55
CA ALA A 315 27.28 17.85 3.24
C ALA A 315 27.62 17.91 1.73
N GLY A 316 26.69 17.57 0.83
CA GLY A 316 26.87 17.62 -0.62
C GLY A 316 26.39 18.91 -1.31
N SER A 317 25.80 19.87 -0.58
CA SER A 317 25.21 21.09 -1.16
C SER A 317 25.80 22.41 -0.64
N GLU A 318 26.91 22.38 0.09
CA GLU A 318 27.49 23.55 0.78
C GLU A 318 28.98 23.78 0.48
N LEU A 319 29.47 23.27 -0.66
CA LEU A 319 30.83 23.50 -1.18
C LEU A 319 30.85 24.02 -2.63
N ALA A 320 29.81 24.76 -3.03
CA ALA A 320 29.70 25.44 -4.32
C ALA A 320 29.40 26.95 -4.18
N SER A 321 29.80 27.53 -3.05
CA SER A 321 29.84 28.98 -2.82
C SER A 321 31.01 29.27 -1.88
N VAL A 322 31.76 30.34 -2.15
CA VAL A 322 33.00 30.74 -1.46
C VAL A 322 34.23 29.85 -1.73
N ALA A 323 34.76 29.94 -2.97
CA ALA A 323 36.20 30.08 -3.29
C ALA A 323 36.36 30.31 -4.80
#